data_AF-A0A353D8Q5-F1
#
_entry.id   AF-A0A353D8Q5-F1
#
_cell.length_a   1.000
_cell.length_b   1.000
_cell.length_c   1.000
_cell.angle_alpha   90.00
_cell.angle_beta   90.00
_cell.angle_gamma   90.00
#
_symmetry.space_group_name_H-M   'P 1'
#
loop_
_entity.id
_entity.type
_entity.pdbx_description
1 polymer ?
#
loop_
_entity_poly.entity_id
_entity_poly.type
_entity_poly.pdbx_seq_one_letter_code
_entity_poly.pdbx_strand_id
1 'polypeptide(L)' 'LLGRLLLGHRQSVAVVRVSGKTLVLGVTEHQVNLLTEVPGNGTFATVLKEQDHAPDRNDPS' A
#
# COMPACT_ATOMS: atom_id res chain seq x y z
N LEU A 1 16.25 -1.22 0.04
CA LEU A 1 15.72 -2.49 0.56
C LEU A 1 14.19 -2.38 0.56
N LEU A 2 13.50 -2.94 -0.45
CA LEU A 2 12.03 -2.92 -0.53
C LEU A 2 11.48 -3.85 0.57
N GLY A 3 10.70 -3.30 1.51
CA GLY A 3 10.23 -4.00 2.70
C GLY A 3 9.58 -5.35 2.37
N ARG A 4 10.00 -6.40 3.08
CA ARG A 4 9.33 -7.70 3.01
C ARG A 4 8.03 -7.59 3.81
N LEU A 5 6.90 -7.68 3.13
CA LEU A 5 5.62 -7.85 3.79
C LEU A 5 5.52 -9.32 4.24
N LEU A 6 5.66 -9.57 5.54
CA LEU A 6 5.49 -10.89 6.12
C LEU A 6 3.99 -11.18 6.20
N LEU A 7 3.48 -11.89 5.19
CA LEU A 7 2.13 -12.43 5.19
C LEU A 7 2.14 -13.76 5.95
N GLY A 8 1.24 -13.91 6.91
CA GLY A 8 1.08 -15.18 7.63
C GLY A 8 0.68 -16.32 6.69
N HIS A 9 0.65 -17.55 7.20
CA HIS A 9 0.25 -18.72 6.43
C HIS A 9 -1.15 -18.47 5.80
N ARG A 10 -1.26 -18.62 4.47
CA ARG A 10 -2.47 -18.36 3.64
C ARG A 10 -2.89 -16.88 3.49
N GLN A 11 -2.00 -15.93 3.70
CA GLN A 11 -2.25 -14.53 3.40
C GLN A 11 -1.43 -14.11 2.17
N SER A 12 -2.00 -13.31 1.27
CA SER A 12 -1.29 -12.72 0.13
C SER A 12 -1.68 -11.25 -0.08
N VAL A 13 -0.83 -10.51 -0.80
CA VAL A 13 -1.19 -9.17 -1.31
C VAL A 13 -1.30 -9.25 -2.82
N ALA A 14 -2.40 -8.71 -3.34
CA ALA A 14 -2.66 -8.60 -4.77
C ALA A 14 -2.71 -7.13 -5.19
N VAL A 15 -2.15 -6.83 -6.36
CA VAL A 15 -2.24 -5.51 -7.00
C VAL A 15 -3.09 -5.65 -8.25
N VAL A 16 -4.21 -4.93 -8.31
CA VAL A 16 -5.20 -5.05 -9.40
C VAL A 16 -5.42 -3.68 -10.03
N ARG A 17 -5.48 -3.63 -11.36
CA ARG A 17 -5.82 -2.40 -12.10
C ARG A 17 -7.26 -2.50 -12.58
N VAL A 18 -8.11 -1.56 -12.16
CA VAL A 18 -9.53 -1.52 -12.55
C VAL A 18 -9.99 -0.07 -12.73
N SER A 19 -10.69 0.21 -13.83
CA SER A 19 -11.27 1.54 -14.13
C SER A 19 -10.29 2.71 -13.96
N GLY A 20 -9.03 2.54 -14.38
CA GLY A 20 -8.00 3.58 -14.27
C GLY A 20 -7.48 3.81 -12.85
N LYS A 21 -7.71 2.88 -11.92
CA LYS A 21 -7.21 2.89 -10.55
C LYS A 21 -6.35 1.66 -10.30
N THR A 22 -5.34 1.80 -9.44
CA THR A 22 -4.56 0.68 -8.91
C THR A 22 -5.01 0.39 -7.49
N LEU A 23 -5.52 -0.81 -7.23
CA LEU A 23 -5.96 -1.26 -5.92
C LEU A 23 -4.94 -2.23 -5.33
N VAL A 24 -4.65 -2.08 -4.05
CA VAL A 24 -3.83 -3.02 -3.28
C VAL A 24 -4.72 -3.74 -2.29
N LEU A 25 -4.80 -5.05 -2.43
CA LEU A 25 -5.73 -5.90 -1.69
C LEU A 25 -4.95 -6.85 -0.77
N GLY A 26 -5.39 -6.94 0.47
CA GLY A 26 -5.01 -8.00 1.39
C GLY A 26 -5.97 -9.16 1.20
N VAL A 27 -5.44 -10.32 0.84
CA VAL A 27 -6.22 -11.53 0.59
C VAL A 27 -5.89 -12.53 1.69
N THR A 28 -6.93 -13.01 2.34
CA THR A 28 -6.87 -14.14 3.28
C THR A 28 -7.77 -15.26 2.75
N GLU A 29 -7.77 -16.41 3.43
CA GLU A 29 -8.66 -17.52 3.08
C GLU A 29 -10.15 -17.15 3.13
N HIS A 30 -10.53 -16.21 4.01
CA HIS A 30 -11.94 -15.91 4.27
C HIS A 30 -12.39 -14.54 3.75
N GLN A 31 -11.45 -13.66 3.40
CA GLN A 31 -11.75 -12.26 3.13
C GLN A 31 -10.74 -11.61 2.20
N VAL A 32 -11.25 -10.69 1.37
CA VAL A 32 -10.46 -9.72 0.60
C VAL A 32 -10.73 -8.33 1.17
N ASN A 33 -9.66 -7.63 1.54
CA ASN A 33 -9.69 -6.28 2.09
C ASN A 33 -8.96 -5.29 1.19
N LEU A 34 -9.54 -4.12 0.96
CA LEU A 34 -8.84 -3.02 0.31
C LEU A 34 -7.88 -2.37 1.31
N LEU A 35 -6.58 -2.40 1.01
CA LEU A 35 -5.54 -1.79 1.84
C LEU A 35 -5.24 -0.36 1.39
N THR A 36 -5.21 -0.15 0.07
CA THR A 36 -4.97 1.16 -0.51
C THR A 36 -5.54 1.27 -1.92
N GLU A 37 -5.92 2.48 -2.30
CA GLU A 37 -6.31 2.84 -3.65
C GLU A 37 -5.37 3.95 -4.15
N VAL A 38 -4.79 3.73 -5.32
CA VAL A 38 -3.98 4.73 -6.01
C VAL A 38 -4.78 5.23 -7.22
N PRO A 39 -5.17 6.52 -7.25
CA PRO A 39 -5.86 7.09 -8.39
C PRO A 39 -4.94 7.16 -9.60
N GLY A 40 -5.49 6.86 -10.78
CA GLY A 40 -4.78 6.97 -12.06
C GLY A 40 -3.79 5.84 -12.33
N ASN A 41 -2.81 6.13 -13.19
CA ASN A 41 -1.75 5.19 -13.58
C ASN A 41 -0.63 5.06 -12.51
N GLY A 42 -0.88 5.53 -11.29
CA GLY A 42 0.09 5.51 -10.21
C GLY A 42 0.49 4.09 -9.81
N THR A 43 1.75 3.93 -9.48
CA THR A 43 2.31 2.69 -8.91
C THR A 43 2.21 2.72 -7.39
N PHE A 44 1.98 1.56 -6.75
CA PHE A 44 1.97 1.44 -5.29
C PHE A 44 3.26 1.98 -4.62
N ALA A 45 4.39 1.91 -5.31
CA ALA A 45 5.66 2.49 -4.86
C ALA A 45 5.58 4.01 -4.57
N THR A 46 4.65 4.73 -5.18
CA THR A 46 4.43 6.16 -4.94
C THR A 46 3.82 6.39 -3.56
N VAL A 47 2.85 5.56 -3.15
CA VAL A 47 2.21 5.65 -1.83
C VAL A 47 3.20 5.41 -0.70
N LEU A 48 4.11 4.44 -0.89
CA LEU A 48 5.15 4.17 0.11
C LEU A 48 6.08 5.35 0.34
N LYS A 49 6.40 6.12 -0.72
CA LYS A 49 7.25 7.32 -0.62
C LYS A 49 6.56 8.47 0.11
N GLU A 50 5.24 8.58 0.01
CA GLU A 50 4.48 9.61 0.74
C GLU A 50 4.41 9.32 2.24
N GLN A 51 4.40 8.06 2.66
CA GLN A 51 4.37 7.70 4.08
C GLN A 51 5.70 7.93 4.81
N ASP A 52 6.84 7.86 4.11
CA ASP A 52 8.16 8.16 4.69
C ASP A 52 8.40 9.68 4.89
N HIS A 53 7.51 10.55 4.40
CA HIS A 53 7.61 12.00 4.52
C HIS A 53 6.65 12.55 5.57
N ALA A 54 6.73 12.03 6.80
CA ALA A 54 6.17 12.75 7.95
C ALA A 54 6.98 14.04 8.16
N PRO A 55 6.36 15.24 8.22
CA PRO A 55 7.08 16.46 8.53
C PRO A 55 7.63 16.34 9.96
N ASP A 56 8.94 16.50 10.10
CA ASP A 56 9.65 16.60 11.38
C ASP A 56 9.15 17.86 12.10
N ARG A 57 8.04 17.72 12.83
CA ARG A 57 7.48 18.75 13.71
C ARG A 57 8.31 18.77 14.98
N ASN A 58 9.54 19.30 14.91
CA ASN A 58 10.30 19.74 16.07
C ASN A 58 11.35 20.77 15.63
N ASP A 59 10.88 21.98 15.29
CA ASP A 59 11.73 23.17 15.32
C ASP A 59 11.27 24.05 16.50
N PRO A 60 11.89 23.90 17.69
CA PRO A 60 11.64 24.80 18.80
C PRO A 60 12.44 26.10 18.55
N SER A 61 11.74 27.16 18.15
CA SER A 61 12.24 28.54 18.17
C SER A 61 12.60 29.02 19.57
#